data_AF-A0A840FSW6-F1
#
_entry.id   AF-A0A840FSW6-F1
#
_cell.length_a   1.000
_cell.length_b   1.000
_cell.length_c   1.000
_cell.angle_alpha   90.00
_cell.angle_beta   90.00
_cell.angle_gamma   90.00
#
_symmetry.space_group_name_H-M   'P 1'
#
loop_
_entity.id
_entity.type
_entity.pdbx_description
1 polymer ?
#
loop_
_entity_poly.entity_id
_entity_poly.type
_entity_poly.pdbx_seq_one_letter_code
_entity_poly.pdbx_strand_id
1 'polypeptide(L)'
;MYGISLADRKWAVILRRNKQRFSKSFSHITYGDATAALAAAQAWRNEIVRLHPTALKREKSERLISTNKSGIPGVRCRLGPDGKPQLWMVQTRIGSQMLLKSFSVGRYGEKAKELAIAERQKHLDLIEGRTSRHPADQVKPDALPVPPERWSTKAVTKAEVIRRNNRTGTSGVYCRTANDGRPRAWVARTRCKDETMHKEFLIQEHGEETARQLAVAERKKQLAKCLPSIEAQIRSSFDP
;
A
#
# COMPACT_ATOMS: atom_id res chain seq x y z
N MET A 1 12.49 -1.81 -5.85
CA MET A 1 11.69 -2.95 -5.35
C MET A 1 10.24 -2.75 -5.83
N TYR A 2 9.48 -3.80 -6.17
CA TYR A 2 8.13 -3.60 -6.74
C TYR A 2 7.25 -2.76 -5.82
N GLY A 3 6.79 -1.61 -6.34
CA GLY A 3 5.93 -0.67 -5.65
C GLY A 3 6.55 0.02 -4.42
N ILE A 4 7.85 -0.15 -4.13
CA ILE A 4 8.55 0.54 -3.04
C ILE A 4 9.75 1.30 -3.60
N SER A 5 9.78 2.60 -3.34
CA SER A 5 10.85 3.52 -3.75
C SER A 5 11.37 4.29 -2.55
N LEU A 6 12.69 4.44 -2.45
CA LEU A 6 13.31 5.38 -1.53
C LEU A 6 13.16 6.80 -2.08
N ALA A 7 12.68 7.73 -1.27
CA ALA A 7 12.60 9.15 -1.59
C ALA A 7 13.22 9.95 -0.45
N ASP A 8 14.47 10.39 -0.62
CA ASP A 8 15.25 11.10 0.40
C ASP A 8 15.34 10.32 1.73
N ARG A 9 14.58 10.72 2.76
CA ARG A 9 14.56 10.09 4.10
C ARG A 9 13.29 9.32 4.42
N LYS A 10 12.63 8.79 3.40
CA LYS A 10 11.41 8.00 3.55
C LYS A 10 11.30 6.91 2.48
N TRP A 11 10.67 5.81 2.83
CA TRP A 11 10.20 4.81 1.88
C TRP A 11 8.79 5.17 1.45
N ALA A 12 8.54 5.26 0.15
CA ALA A 12 7.22 5.42 -0.40
C ALA A 12 6.78 4.11 -1.05
N VAL A 13 5.54 3.71 -0.78
CA VAL A 13 4.89 2.56 -1.41
C VAL A 13 3.80 3.08 -2.33
N ILE A 14 3.92 2.81 -3.63
CA ILE A 14 2.94 3.21 -4.65
C ILE A 14 2.59 1.98 -5.48
N LEU A 15 1.32 1.56 -5.43
CA LEU A 15 0.81 0.36 -6.07
C LEU A 15 -0.46 0.69 -6.86
N ARG A 16 -0.70 -0.05 -7.94
CA ARG A 16 -1.97 -0.06 -8.65
C ARG A 16 -2.51 -1.49 -8.70
N ARG A 17 -3.71 -1.70 -8.15
CA ARG A 17 -4.39 -3.01 -8.09
C ARG A 17 -5.87 -2.80 -8.32
N ASN A 18 -6.50 -3.66 -9.12
CA ASN A 18 -7.93 -3.61 -9.44
C ASN A 18 -8.43 -2.20 -9.86
N LYS A 19 -7.63 -1.49 -10.66
CA LYS A 19 -7.83 -0.08 -11.10
C LYS A 19 -7.74 0.98 -9.98
N GLN A 20 -7.54 0.59 -8.73
CA GLN A 20 -7.31 1.48 -7.60
C GLN A 20 -5.81 1.74 -7.40
N ARG A 21 -5.47 2.97 -6.98
CA ARG A 21 -4.11 3.37 -6.62
C ARG A 21 -3.97 3.43 -5.11
N PHE A 22 -2.98 2.74 -4.57
CA PHE A 22 -2.60 2.79 -3.16
C PHE A 22 -1.27 3.52 -3.03
N SER A 23 -1.18 4.48 -2.10
CA SER A 23 0.02 5.27 -1.87
C SER A 23 0.21 5.55 -0.39
N LYS A 24 1.37 5.19 0.18
CA LYS A 24 1.71 5.50 1.59
C LYS A 24 3.21 5.74 1.74
N SER A 25 3.61 6.59 2.69
CA SER A 25 5.03 6.88 2.94
C SER A 25 5.42 6.64 4.39
N PHE A 26 6.65 6.16 4.59
CA PHE A 26 7.23 5.69 5.84
C PHE A 26 8.55 6.42 6.07
N SER A 27 8.56 7.43 6.95
CA SER A 27 9.76 8.26 7.16
C SER A 27 10.73 7.62 8.14
N HIS A 28 12.04 7.75 7.91
CA HIS A 28 13.07 7.22 8.83
C HIS A 28 12.93 7.84 10.22
N ILE A 29 12.50 9.11 10.29
CA ILE A 29 12.33 9.83 11.54
C ILE A 29 11.16 9.29 12.36
N THR A 30 10.04 8.94 11.71
CA THR A 30 8.86 8.38 12.39
C THR A 30 9.10 6.96 12.87
N TYR A 31 9.87 6.18 12.11
CA TYR A 31 10.15 4.76 12.38
C TYR A 31 11.50 4.52 13.07
N GLY A 32 12.20 5.60 13.46
CA GLY A 32 13.50 5.57 14.14
C GLY A 32 14.69 5.43 13.18
N ASP A 33 14.63 4.49 12.24
CA ASP A 33 15.71 4.22 11.28
C ASP A 33 15.19 3.87 9.87
N ALA A 34 16.12 3.70 8.93
CA ALA A 34 15.80 3.37 7.54
C ALA A 34 15.31 1.92 7.38
N THR A 35 15.78 1.01 8.22
CA THR A 35 15.48 -0.43 8.18
C THR A 35 14.07 -0.76 8.64
N ALA A 36 13.65 -0.19 9.77
CA ALA A 36 12.30 -0.27 10.30
C ALA A 36 11.31 0.42 9.38
N ALA A 37 11.68 1.57 8.79
CA ALA A 37 10.85 2.22 7.79
C ALA A 37 10.66 1.36 6.53
N LEU A 38 11.70 0.64 6.08
CA LEU A 38 11.61 -0.30 4.95
C LEU A 38 10.75 -1.52 5.30
N ALA A 39 10.93 -2.09 6.50
CA ALA A 39 10.14 -3.23 6.97
C ALA A 39 8.65 -2.89 7.04
N ALA A 40 8.30 -1.71 7.58
CA ALA A 40 6.94 -1.20 7.60
C ALA A 40 6.36 -0.99 6.18
N ALA A 41 7.17 -0.45 5.26
CA ALA A 41 6.78 -0.29 3.86
C ALA A 41 6.51 -1.64 3.16
N GLN A 42 7.36 -2.64 3.41
CA GLN A 42 7.18 -3.99 2.86
C GLN A 42 5.95 -4.69 3.42
N ALA A 43 5.72 -4.58 4.73
CA ALA A 43 4.55 -5.13 5.40
C ALA A 43 3.25 -4.56 4.84
N TRP A 44 3.14 -3.22 4.78
CA TRP A 44 1.96 -2.56 4.24
C TRP A 44 1.73 -2.92 2.77
N ARG A 45 2.79 -2.99 1.95
CA ARG A 45 2.69 -3.47 0.56
C ARG A 45 2.10 -4.89 0.51
N ASN A 46 2.61 -5.81 1.32
CA ASN A 46 2.19 -7.21 1.30
C ASN A 46 0.73 -7.35 1.75
N GLU A 47 0.29 -6.55 2.73
CA GLU A 47 -1.11 -6.49 3.16
C GLU A 47 -2.03 -6.01 2.03
N ILE A 48 -1.68 -4.92 1.35
CA ILE A 48 -2.44 -4.43 0.19
C ILE A 48 -2.49 -5.48 -0.93
N VAL A 49 -1.39 -6.17 -1.20
CA VAL A 49 -1.36 -7.25 -2.20
C VAL A 49 -2.27 -8.41 -1.81
N ARG A 50 -2.33 -8.76 -0.52
CA ARG A 50 -3.20 -9.82 0.01
C ARG A 50 -4.67 -9.45 -0.06
N LEU A 51 -5.03 -8.22 0.31
CA LEU A 51 -6.41 -7.70 0.27
C LEU A 51 -6.90 -7.47 -1.16
N HIS A 52 -5.99 -7.14 -2.08
CA HIS A 52 -6.31 -6.88 -3.49
C HIS A 52 -5.55 -7.86 -4.40
N PRO A 53 -5.91 -9.16 -4.36
CA PRO A 53 -5.23 -10.17 -5.13
C PRO A 53 -5.45 -9.93 -6.63
N THR A 54 -4.48 -10.34 -7.44
CA THR A 54 -4.62 -10.24 -8.90
C THR A 54 -5.74 -11.14 -9.42
N ALA A 55 -6.33 -10.75 -10.55
CA ALA A 55 -7.31 -11.56 -11.27
C ALA A 55 -6.79 -12.97 -11.54
N LEU A 56 -7.71 -13.94 -11.49
CA LEU A 56 -7.41 -15.34 -11.80
C LEU A 56 -6.92 -15.44 -13.26
N LYS A 57 -5.99 -16.37 -13.52
CA LYS A 57 -5.55 -16.62 -14.90
C LYS A 57 -6.74 -17.03 -15.77
N ARG A 58 -7.67 -17.81 -15.21
CA ARG A 58 -8.93 -18.23 -15.86
C ARG A 58 -9.77 -17.02 -16.30
N GLU A 59 -10.10 -16.11 -15.39
CA GLU A 59 -10.86 -14.88 -15.70
C GLU A 59 -10.20 -14.06 -16.83
N LYS A 60 -8.87 -13.96 -16.81
CA LYS A 60 -8.14 -13.27 -17.89
C LYS A 60 -8.24 -14.01 -19.22
N SER A 61 -8.24 -15.34 -19.19
CA SER A 61 -8.36 -16.21 -20.36
C SER A 61 -9.79 -16.30 -20.92
N GLU A 62 -10.80 -16.02 -20.11
CA GLU A 62 -12.22 -15.94 -20.49
C GLU A 62 -12.63 -14.54 -20.96
N ARG A 63 -11.76 -13.53 -20.77
CA ARG A 63 -12.06 -12.17 -21.19
C ARG A 63 -12.07 -12.05 -22.72
N LEU A 64 -13.19 -11.58 -23.26
CA LEU A 64 -13.29 -11.20 -24.67
C LEU A 64 -12.42 -9.96 -24.95
N ILE A 65 -11.64 -10.03 -26.02
CA ILE A 65 -10.85 -8.92 -26.55
C ILE A 65 -11.48 -8.45 -27.86
N SER A 66 -11.32 -7.17 -28.19
CA SER A 66 -11.90 -6.55 -29.39
C SER A 66 -11.50 -7.23 -30.70
N THR A 67 -10.36 -7.93 -30.71
CA THR A 67 -9.84 -8.65 -31.88
C THR A 67 -10.40 -10.07 -32.02
N ASN A 68 -11.27 -10.52 -31.12
CA ASN A 68 -11.88 -11.84 -31.19
C ASN A 68 -13.06 -11.84 -32.18
N LYS A 69 -12.89 -12.53 -33.31
CA LYS A 69 -13.92 -12.65 -34.36
C LYS A 69 -14.85 -13.86 -34.18
N SER A 70 -14.56 -14.76 -33.26
CA SER A 70 -15.32 -16.01 -33.06
C SER A 70 -16.41 -15.91 -31.97
N GLY A 71 -16.40 -14.82 -31.19
CA GLY A 71 -17.27 -14.62 -30.03
C GLY A 71 -16.83 -15.38 -28.78
N ILE A 72 -15.82 -16.26 -28.87
CA ILE A 72 -15.37 -17.10 -27.75
C ILE A 72 -13.84 -17.00 -27.59
N PRO A 73 -13.34 -16.52 -26.45
CA PRO A 73 -11.91 -16.34 -26.23
C PRO A 73 -11.13 -17.65 -26.30
N GLY A 74 -10.07 -17.66 -27.13
CA GLY A 74 -9.22 -18.84 -27.34
C GLY A 74 -9.76 -19.84 -28.37
N VAL A 75 -10.97 -19.65 -28.90
CA VAL A 75 -11.50 -20.40 -30.04
C VAL A 75 -11.30 -19.56 -31.30
N ARG A 76 -10.78 -20.14 -32.37
CA ARG A 76 -10.58 -19.49 -33.67
C ARG A 76 -11.26 -20.29 -34.76
N CYS A 77 -11.90 -19.59 -35.69
CA CYS A 77 -12.44 -20.19 -36.90
C CYS A 77 -11.51 -19.86 -38.08
N ARG A 78 -11.09 -20.89 -38.82
CA ARG A 78 -10.47 -20.74 -40.14
C ARG A 78 -11.55 -20.89 -41.19
N LEU A 79 -11.70 -19.85 -42.00
CA LEU A 79 -12.62 -19.85 -43.13
C LEU A 79 -11.92 -20.45 -44.37
N GLY A 80 -12.67 -21.16 -45.19
CA GLY A 80 -12.24 -21.62 -46.50
C GLY A 80 -12.28 -20.48 -47.55
N PRO A 81 -11.87 -20.77 -48.79
CA PRO A 81 -11.90 -19.80 -49.90
C PRO A 81 -13.32 -19.27 -50.20
N ASP A 82 -14.33 -20.08 -49.90
CA ASP A 82 -15.75 -19.77 -50.04
C ASP A 82 -16.33 -18.94 -48.88
N GLY A 83 -15.48 -18.53 -47.93
CA GLY A 83 -15.90 -17.79 -46.73
C GLY A 83 -16.61 -18.65 -45.69
N LYS A 84 -16.76 -19.96 -45.90
CA LYS A 84 -17.43 -20.86 -44.96
C LYS A 84 -16.46 -21.38 -43.90
N PRO A 85 -16.93 -21.68 -42.67
CA PRO A 85 -16.08 -22.27 -41.64
C PRO A 85 -15.58 -23.65 -42.08
N GLN A 86 -14.25 -23.82 -42.13
CA GLN A 86 -13.61 -25.08 -42.51
C GLN A 86 -13.03 -25.81 -41.29
N LEU A 87 -12.50 -25.06 -40.32
CA LEU A 87 -11.79 -25.60 -39.17
C LEU A 87 -11.99 -24.73 -37.94
N TRP A 88 -12.40 -25.35 -36.84
CA TRP A 88 -12.44 -24.74 -35.52
C TRP A 88 -11.21 -25.16 -34.73
N MET A 89 -10.49 -24.21 -34.15
CA MET A 89 -9.27 -24.46 -33.38
C MET A 89 -9.37 -23.83 -32.00
N VAL A 90 -8.90 -24.56 -31.00
CA VAL A 90 -8.80 -24.12 -29.62
C VAL A 90 -7.34 -23.98 -29.28
N GLN A 91 -6.95 -22.81 -28.77
CA GLN A 91 -5.58 -22.54 -28.37
C GLN A 91 -5.57 -21.95 -26.96
N THR A 92 -4.79 -22.53 -26.05
CA THR A 92 -4.72 -22.07 -24.65
C THR A 92 -3.32 -22.21 -24.11
N ARG A 93 -2.80 -21.16 -23.48
CA ARG A 93 -1.49 -21.20 -22.81
C ARG A 93 -1.70 -21.58 -21.35
N ILE A 94 -1.07 -22.67 -20.91
CA ILE A 94 -1.07 -23.14 -19.53
C ILE A 94 0.38 -23.17 -19.04
N GLY A 95 0.74 -22.19 -18.21
CA GLY A 95 2.12 -22.01 -17.76
C GLY A 95 3.08 -21.77 -18.93
N SER A 96 4.05 -22.67 -19.10
CA SER A 96 5.02 -22.67 -20.20
C SER A 96 4.51 -23.37 -21.46
N GLN A 97 3.45 -24.18 -21.37
CA GLN A 97 2.97 -25.02 -22.46
C GLN A 97 1.79 -24.37 -23.21
N MET A 98 1.65 -24.74 -24.48
CA MET A 98 0.50 -24.35 -25.32
C MET A 98 -0.31 -25.59 -25.66
N LEU A 99 -1.58 -25.63 -25.24
CA LEU A 99 -2.53 -26.64 -25.69
C LEU A 99 -3.21 -26.15 -26.97
N LEU A 100 -3.12 -26.98 -28.02
CA LEU A 100 -3.75 -26.74 -29.31
C LEU A 100 -4.58 -27.97 -29.69
N LYS A 101 -5.84 -27.75 -30.06
CA LYS A 101 -6.69 -28.81 -30.62
C LYS A 101 -7.58 -28.26 -31.71
N SER A 102 -7.87 -29.07 -32.73
CA SER A 102 -8.59 -28.63 -33.92
C SER A 102 -9.68 -29.63 -34.30
N PHE A 103 -10.79 -29.11 -34.85
CA PHE A 103 -11.97 -29.85 -35.24
C PHE A 103 -12.40 -29.36 -36.62
N SER A 104 -12.30 -30.23 -37.64
CA SER A 104 -12.66 -29.88 -39.00
C SER A 104 -14.16 -29.98 -39.22
N VAL A 105 -14.73 -29.01 -39.93
CA VAL A 105 -16.15 -29.03 -40.32
C VAL A 105 -16.42 -30.17 -41.30
N GLY A 106 -15.46 -30.55 -42.15
CA GLY A 106 -15.60 -31.71 -43.03
C GLY A 106 -15.80 -33.04 -42.29
N ARG A 107 -15.27 -33.20 -41.07
CA ARG A 107 -15.42 -34.43 -40.28
C ARG A 107 -16.59 -34.37 -39.30
N TYR A 108 -16.81 -33.23 -38.66
CA TYR A 108 -17.76 -33.09 -37.55
C TYR A 108 -18.99 -32.24 -37.89
N GLY A 109 -19.06 -31.66 -39.10
CA GLY A 109 -20.14 -30.77 -39.52
C GLY A 109 -20.29 -29.56 -38.60
N GLU A 110 -21.54 -29.20 -38.31
CA GLU A 110 -21.89 -28.09 -37.41
C GLU A 110 -21.40 -28.32 -35.97
N LYS A 111 -21.29 -29.58 -35.54
CA LYS A 111 -20.79 -29.96 -34.20
C LYS A 111 -19.32 -29.61 -33.99
N ALA A 112 -18.56 -29.31 -35.06
CA ALA A 112 -17.15 -28.91 -34.94
C ALA A 112 -16.97 -27.70 -34.01
N LYS A 113 -17.91 -26.74 -34.05
CA LYS A 113 -17.90 -25.56 -33.18
C LYS A 113 -18.16 -25.94 -31.73
N GLU A 114 -19.20 -26.74 -31.47
CA GLU A 114 -19.56 -27.19 -30.13
C GLU A 114 -18.42 -27.98 -29.47
N LEU A 115 -17.77 -28.87 -30.22
CA LEU A 115 -16.61 -29.64 -29.76
C LEU A 115 -15.44 -28.73 -29.40
N ALA A 116 -15.18 -27.68 -30.18
CA ALA A 116 -14.17 -26.69 -29.87
C ALA A 116 -14.49 -25.91 -28.59
N ILE A 117 -15.76 -25.58 -28.35
CA ILE A 117 -16.20 -24.90 -27.12
C ILE A 117 -16.05 -25.82 -25.91
N ALA A 118 -16.47 -27.08 -26.02
CA ALA A 118 -16.34 -28.06 -24.95
C ALA A 118 -14.87 -28.31 -24.59
N GLU A 119 -13.99 -28.44 -25.59
CA GLU A 119 -12.56 -28.60 -25.35
C GLU A 119 -11.93 -27.33 -24.75
N ARG A 120 -12.42 -26.14 -25.14
CA ARG A 120 -12.02 -24.88 -24.52
C ARG A 120 -12.36 -24.85 -23.04
N GLN A 121 -13.53 -25.36 -22.66
CA GLN A 121 -13.93 -25.43 -21.25
C GLN A 121 -12.98 -26.32 -20.46
N LYS A 122 -12.63 -27.51 -20.98
CA LYS A 122 -11.61 -28.38 -20.37
C LYS A 122 -10.27 -27.68 -20.22
N HIS A 123 -9.82 -26.94 -21.24
CA HIS A 123 -8.58 -26.16 -21.14
C HIS A 123 -8.64 -25.09 -20.04
N LEU A 124 -9.80 -24.45 -19.84
CA LEU A 124 -9.99 -23.44 -18.79
C LEU A 124 -9.96 -24.05 -17.39
N ASP A 125 -10.48 -25.26 -17.23
CA ASP A 125 -10.47 -25.98 -15.95
C ASP A 125 -9.05 -26.40 -15.54
N LEU A 126 -8.15 -26.59 -16.51
CA LEU A 126 -6.71 -26.80 -16.28
C LEU A 126 -5.94 -25.51 -15.96
N ILE A 127 -6.55 -24.32 -16.13
CA ILE A 127 -5.88 -23.05 -15.80
C ILE A 127 -6.01 -22.79 -14.30
N GLU A 128 -4.94 -23.07 -13.57
CA GLU A 128 -4.88 -22.81 -12.14
C GLU A 128 -4.05 -21.57 -11.78
N GLY A 129 -4.45 -20.97 -10.66
CA GLY A 129 -3.72 -19.90 -9.99
C GLY A 129 -3.97 -18.50 -10.52
N ARG A 130 -3.33 -17.54 -9.85
CA ARG A 130 -3.44 -16.11 -10.13
C ARG A 130 -2.35 -15.64 -11.06
N THR A 131 -2.60 -14.51 -11.73
CA THR A 131 -1.56 -13.84 -12.49
C THR A 131 -0.52 -13.26 -11.53
N SER A 132 0.66 -13.88 -11.45
CA SER A 132 1.73 -13.41 -10.55
C SER A 132 2.53 -12.30 -11.23
N ARG A 133 2.57 -11.12 -10.62
CA ARG A 133 3.49 -10.02 -11.01
C ARG A 133 4.59 -9.82 -9.97
N HIS A 134 4.41 -10.37 -8.78
CA HIS A 134 5.31 -10.27 -7.65
C HIS A 134 5.25 -11.55 -6.80
N PRO A 135 6.32 -11.97 -6.11
CA PRO A 135 6.31 -13.14 -5.23
C PRO A 135 5.21 -13.10 -4.16
N ALA A 136 4.88 -11.92 -3.64
CA ALA A 136 3.77 -11.75 -2.69
C ALA A 136 2.38 -12.09 -3.27
N ASP A 137 2.22 -12.14 -4.60
CA ASP A 137 0.98 -12.59 -5.25
C ASP A 137 0.79 -14.12 -5.19
N GLN A 138 1.86 -14.87 -4.86
CA GLN A 138 1.83 -16.33 -4.74
C GLN A 138 1.38 -16.78 -3.35
N VAL A 139 1.33 -15.88 -2.38
CA VAL A 139 0.89 -16.17 -1.02
C VAL A 139 -0.63 -16.39 -1.05
N LYS A 140 -1.10 -17.51 -0.48
CA LYS A 140 -2.53 -17.82 -0.40
C LYS A 140 -3.25 -16.73 0.42
N PRO A 141 -4.42 -16.23 -0.03
CA PRO A 141 -5.19 -15.23 0.72
C PRO A 141 -5.50 -15.66 2.17
N ASP A 142 -5.70 -16.96 2.37
CA ASP A 142 -6.06 -17.59 3.66
C ASP A 142 -4.87 -17.72 4.61
N ALA A 143 -3.66 -17.36 4.19
CA ALA A 143 -2.57 -17.21 5.14
C ALA A 143 -2.96 -16.12 6.14
N LEU A 144 -2.94 -16.48 7.43
CA LEU A 144 -3.21 -15.55 8.52
C LEU A 144 -2.42 -14.26 8.25
N PRO A 145 -3.04 -13.07 8.39
CA PRO A 145 -2.28 -11.83 8.34
C PRO A 145 -1.13 -12.00 9.31
N VAL A 146 0.11 -11.79 8.86
CA VAL A 146 1.22 -11.64 9.80
C VAL A 146 0.79 -10.47 10.69
N PRO A 147 0.46 -10.71 11.98
CA PRO A 147 -0.13 -9.65 12.78
C PRO A 147 0.85 -8.50 12.86
N PRO A 148 0.38 -7.24 12.88
CA PRO A 148 1.25 -6.10 13.13
C PRO A 148 1.92 -6.10 14.51
N GLU A 149 1.77 -7.17 15.30
CA GLU A 149 2.26 -7.34 16.67
C GLU A 149 3.79 -7.33 16.85
N ARG A 150 4.57 -6.98 15.83
CA ARG A 150 5.99 -6.63 16.00
C ARG A 150 6.37 -5.24 15.52
N TRP A 151 5.42 -4.36 15.22
CA TRP A 151 5.72 -2.98 14.79
C TRP A 151 5.35 -1.92 15.83
N SER A 152 5.47 -2.26 17.11
CA SER A 152 5.57 -1.26 18.18
C SER A 152 6.99 -0.68 18.22
N THR A 153 7.41 0.00 17.16
CA THR A 153 8.12 1.26 17.41
C THR A 153 7.02 2.30 17.38
N LYS A 154 6.64 2.80 18.57
CA LYS A 154 5.68 3.90 18.74
C LYS A 154 5.94 4.89 17.62
N ALA A 155 5.01 5.00 16.66
CA ALA A 155 5.19 5.92 15.55
C ALA A 155 5.39 7.29 16.20
N VAL A 156 6.63 7.79 16.17
CA VAL A 156 6.98 9.01 16.90
C VAL A 156 6.12 10.09 16.28
N THR A 157 5.18 10.61 17.07
CA THR A 157 4.21 11.57 16.56
C THR A 157 4.99 12.78 16.06
N LYS A 158 4.46 13.52 15.08
CA LYS A 158 5.12 14.76 14.60
C LYS A 158 5.44 15.74 15.76
N ALA A 159 4.68 15.62 16.85
CA ALA A 159 4.84 16.36 18.10
C ALA A 159 6.02 15.89 18.97
N GLU A 160 6.48 14.65 18.82
CA GLU A 160 7.62 14.06 19.54
C GLU A 160 8.91 14.10 18.71
N VAL A 161 8.82 14.27 17.39
CA VAL A 161 10.00 14.41 16.52
C VAL A 161 10.85 15.62 16.92
N ILE A 162 12.06 15.36 17.42
CA ILE A 162 13.05 16.39 17.75
C ILE A 162 13.68 16.88 16.44
N ARG A 163 13.52 18.18 16.15
CA ARG A 163 14.14 18.81 14.97
C ARG A 163 15.64 19.04 15.23
N ARG A 164 16.46 19.00 14.17
CA ARG A 164 17.93 19.21 14.24
C ARG A 164 18.34 20.51 14.94
N ASN A 165 17.50 21.54 14.87
CA ASN A 165 17.76 22.86 15.47
C ASN A 165 17.22 22.96 16.91
N ASN A 166 16.76 21.85 17.51
CA ASN A 166 16.23 21.84 18.87
C ASN A 166 17.35 21.66 19.90
N ARG A 167 17.72 22.74 20.57
CA ARG A 167 18.73 22.74 21.64
C ARG A 167 18.22 22.24 23.00
N THR A 168 16.94 21.90 23.10
CA THR A 168 16.26 21.65 24.39
C THR A 168 16.02 20.17 24.69
N GLY A 169 16.18 19.31 23.67
CA GLY A 169 15.92 17.86 23.76
C GLY A 169 14.43 17.47 23.78
N THR A 170 13.49 18.44 23.82
CA THR A 170 12.04 18.18 23.82
C THR A 170 11.36 18.94 22.70
N SER A 171 10.67 18.26 21.79
CA SER A 171 9.97 18.92 20.67
C SER A 171 8.78 19.75 21.17
N GLY A 172 8.70 21.02 20.73
CA GLY A 172 7.67 21.96 21.15
C GLY A 172 8.02 22.79 22.39
N VAL A 173 9.22 22.63 22.96
CA VAL A 173 9.76 23.51 24.01
C VAL A 173 10.88 24.37 23.41
N TYR A 174 10.84 25.67 23.66
CA TYR A 174 11.89 26.60 23.22
C TYR A 174 12.06 27.76 24.20
N CYS A 175 13.27 28.30 24.26
CA CYS A 175 13.56 29.51 25.00
C CYS A 175 13.21 30.72 24.13
N ARG A 176 12.38 31.62 24.67
CA ARG A 176 12.08 32.93 24.09
C ARG A 176 13.07 33.95 24.67
N THR A 177 13.77 34.66 23.79
CA THR A 177 14.67 35.74 24.15
C THR A 177 13.94 37.08 24.17
N ALA A 178 14.40 38.01 25.01
CA ALA A 178 14.01 39.41 24.96
C ALA A 178 14.73 40.14 23.80
N ASN A 179 14.36 41.40 23.56
CA ASN A 179 14.93 42.22 22.47
C ASN A 179 16.43 42.48 22.64
N ASP A 180 16.95 42.33 23.85
CA ASP A 180 18.37 42.43 24.23
C ASP A 180 19.15 41.12 23.99
N GLY A 181 18.51 40.07 23.46
CA GLY A 181 19.11 38.77 23.21
C GLY A 181 19.23 37.88 24.45
N ARG A 182 18.82 38.34 25.64
CA ARG A 182 18.87 37.55 26.87
C ARG A 182 17.67 36.60 26.96
N PRO A 183 17.83 35.41 27.57
CA PRO A 183 16.73 34.46 27.72
C PRO A 183 15.67 35.04 28.68
N ARG A 184 14.42 35.14 28.23
CA ARG A 184 13.30 35.76 28.97
C ARG A 184 12.34 34.73 29.55
N ALA A 185 11.99 33.72 28.77
CA ALA A 185 10.97 32.74 29.17
C ALA A 185 11.18 31.39 28.48
N TRP A 186 10.82 30.32 29.16
CA TRP A 186 10.68 28.99 28.55
C TRP A 186 9.24 28.75 28.15
N VAL A 187 9.02 28.39 26.88
CA VAL A 187 7.67 28.24 26.31
C VAL A 187 7.42 26.79 25.92
N ALA A 188 6.30 26.23 26.40
CA ALA A 188 5.75 24.95 25.97
C ALA A 188 4.60 25.20 24.98
N ARG A 189 4.71 24.65 23.76
CA ARG A 189 3.70 24.81 22.72
C ARG A 189 3.24 23.46 22.15
N THR A 190 1.94 23.23 22.14
CA THR A 190 1.27 22.04 21.57
C THR A 190 0.16 22.45 20.63
N ARG A 191 0.06 21.78 19.48
CA ARG A 191 -1.08 21.92 18.55
C ARG A 191 -1.95 20.69 18.67
N CYS A 192 -3.24 20.89 18.89
CA CYS A 192 -4.23 19.84 19.06
C CYS A 192 -5.42 20.17 18.16
N LYS A 193 -5.65 19.37 17.09
CA LYS A 193 -6.66 19.62 16.03
C LYS A 193 -6.82 21.09 15.64
N ASP A 194 -7.67 21.85 16.34
CA ASP A 194 -8.04 23.23 16.04
C ASP A 194 -7.51 24.28 17.03
N GLU A 195 -6.90 23.85 18.15
CA GLU A 195 -6.39 24.75 19.19
C GLU A 195 -4.87 24.61 19.39
N THR A 196 -4.21 25.75 19.60
CA THR A 196 -2.80 25.80 19.99
C THR A 196 -2.70 26.11 21.48
N MET A 197 -2.41 25.08 22.29
CA MET A 197 -2.06 25.27 23.68
C MET A 197 -0.63 25.80 23.76
N HIS A 198 -0.44 26.95 24.39
CA HIS A 198 0.88 27.46 24.73
C HIS A 198 0.90 27.95 26.16
N LYS A 199 2.03 27.78 26.84
CA LYS A 199 2.26 28.29 28.18
C LYS A 199 3.70 28.72 28.31
N GLU A 200 3.91 29.86 28.93
CA GLU A 200 5.23 30.45 29.13
C GLU A 200 5.57 30.53 30.61
N PHE A 201 6.84 30.32 30.92
CA PHE A 201 7.40 30.35 32.27
C PHE A 201 8.56 31.34 32.27
N LEU A 202 8.43 32.43 33.03
CA LEU A 202 9.40 33.51 33.07
C LEU A 202 10.64 33.08 33.86
N ILE A 203 11.83 33.39 33.32
CA ILE A 203 13.11 33.05 33.95
C ILE A 203 13.36 33.91 35.19
N GLN A 204 12.83 35.13 35.20
CA GLN A 204 12.93 36.05 36.33
C GLN A 204 12.23 35.52 37.59
N GLU A 205 11.15 34.74 37.44
CA GLU A 205 10.34 34.25 38.55
C GLU A 205 10.81 32.89 39.09
N HIS A 206 11.34 32.04 38.20
CA HIS A 206 11.64 30.64 38.53
C HIS A 206 13.12 30.26 38.40
N GLY A 207 13.96 31.10 37.79
CA GLY A 207 15.31 30.73 37.37
C GLY A 207 15.32 29.93 36.06
N GLU A 208 16.47 29.90 35.37
CA GLU A 208 16.56 29.35 34.01
C GLU A 208 16.28 27.85 33.95
N GLU A 209 16.84 27.08 34.87
CA GLU A 209 16.69 25.62 34.90
C GLU A 209 15.29 25.20 35.34
N THR A 210 14.73 25.85 36.37
CA THR A 210 13.38 25.53 36.87
C THR A 210 12.31 25.88 35.84
N ALA A 211 12.40 27.05 35.19
CA ALA A 211 11.49 27.45 34.13
C ALA A 211 11.53 26.45 32.95
N ARG A 212 12.74 25.93 32.61
CA ARG A 212 12.89 24.87 31.61
C ARG A 212 12.20 23.58 32.01
N GLN A 213 12.37 23.13 33.26
CA GLN A 213 11.73 21.91 33.76
C GLN A 213 10.20 22.03 33.78
N LEU A 214 9.67 23.17 34.21
CA LEU A 214 8.24 23.47 34.20
C LEU A 214 7.68 23.45 32.78
N ALA A 215 8.38 24.04 31.81
CA ALA A 215 7.98 23.99 30.40
C ALA A 215 7.96 22.55 29.84
N VAL A 216 8.93 21.71 30.19
CA VAL A 216 8.94 20.29 29.79
C VAL A 216 7.79 19.52 30.45
N ALA A 217 7.52 19.75 31.73
CA ALA A 217 6.42 19.11 32.44
C ALA A 217 5.05 19.51 31.88
N GLU A 218 4.86 20.80 31.59
CA GLU A 218 3.65 21.31 30.96
C GLU A 218 3.47 20.74 29.55
N ARG A 219 4.55 20.63 28.78
CA ARG A 219 4.51 19.98 27.46
C ARG A 219 4.04 18.53 27.56
N LYS A 220 4.51 17.76 28.56
CA LYS A 220 4.03 16.39 28.80
C LYS A 220 2.54 16.36 29.12
N LYS A 221 2.04 17.30 29.95
CA LYS A 221 0.60 17.44 30.26
C LYS A 221 -0.23 17.78 29.02
N GLN A 222 0.22 18.72 28.20
CA GLN A 222 -0.45 19.11 26.96
C GLN A 222 -0.49 17.93 25.96
N LEU A 223 0.60 17.16 25.83
CA LEU A 223 0.60 15.95 25.02
C LEU A 223 -0.39 14.91 25.55
N ALA A 224 -0.41 14.65 26.86
CA ALA A 224 -1.37 13.72 27.46
C ALA A 224 -2.83 14.11 27.20
N LYS A 225 -3.15 15.42 27.27
CA LYS A 225 -4.48 15.95 26.94
C LYS A 225 -4.84 15.79 25.47
N CYS A 226 -3.85 15.86 24.57
CA CYS A 226 -4.05 15.83 23.14
C CYS A 226 -3.85 14.46 22.49
N LEU A 227 -3.32 13.47 23.23
CA LEU A 227 -3.16 12.07 22.79
C LEU A 227 -4.45 11.47 22.21
N PRO A 228 -5.64 11.59 22.83
CA PRO A 228 -6.87 11.03 22.28
C PRO A 228 -7.22 11.62 20.91
N SER A 229 -6.96 12.91 20.72
CA SER A 229 -7.21 13.60 19.46
C SER A 229 -6.14 13.30 18.40
N ILE A 230 -4.90 13.06 18.80
CA ILE A 230 -3.78 12.67 17.92
C ILE A 230 -3.97 11.22 17.45
N GLU A 231 -4.35 10.30 18.34
CA GLU A 231 -4.67 8.90 18.02
C GLU A 231 -5.87 8.80 17.07
N ALA A 232 -6.91 9.62 17.27
CA ALA A 232 -8.04 9.70 16.34
C ALA A 232 -7.62 10.21 14.95
N GLN A 233 -6.69 11.16 14.89
CA GLN A 233 -6.12 11.65 13.62
C GLN A 233 -5.26 10.59 12.93
N ILE A 234 -4.52 9.79 13.71
CA ILE A 234 -3.79 8.62 13.22
C ILE A 234 -4.79 7.62 12.65
N ARG A 235 -5.83 7.21 13.37
CA ARG A 235 -6.84 6.28 12.83
C ARG A 235 -7.52 6.80 11.56
N SER A 236 -7.90 8.08 11.52
CA SER A 236 -8.51 8.70 10.33
C SER A 236 -7.55 8.88 9.15
N SER A 237 -6.24 9.01 9.39
CA SER A 237 -5.23 8.99 8.33
C SER A 237 -4.88 7.57 7.86
N PHE A 238 -5.45 6.55 8.50
CA PHE A 238 -5.21 5.13 8.27
C PHE A 238 -6.46 4.40 7.77
N ASP A 239 -7.64 5.04 7.72
CA ASP A 239 -8.81 4.56 6.97
C ASP A 239 -8.79 5.10 5.53
N PRO A 240 -9.17 4.27 4.53
CA PRO A 240 -8.97 4.53 3.10
C PRO A 240 -9.81 5.67 2.51
#